data_AF-A0A920PSM1-F1
#
_entry.id   AF-A0A920PSM1-F1
#
_cell.length_a   1.000
_cell.length_b   1.000
_cell.length_c   1.000
_cell.angle_alpha   90.00
_cell.angle_beta   90.00
_cell.angle_gamma   90.00
#
_symmetry.space_group_name_H-M   'P 1'
#
loop_
_entity.id
_entity.type
_entity.pdbx_description
1 polymer ?
#
loop_
_entity_poly.entity_id
_entity_poly.type
_entity_poly.pdbx_seq_one_letter_code
_entity_poly.pdbx_strand_id
1 'polypeptide(L)'
;MNKVYPTAQAVIGDAKFTLQALVADAKGKGGRPAGNVVAEVKSVRDEAMAKYREAMSSTEKPINPYRVYAGLMEALDPYTSFVTHESGNTRDQLSTVYDTLVPRGFLGWGNVSSLGFSFAATIAAKLAHPNKDCVAVTGEAGLGYMLGQLEVAIRQQIGITVVHVSNGGFSGYGPGFWGDGHDPFTHKVLGYDDVDMSKVIGELGYHTERVTEPDDVVLALRRAFEANASGQPAYIEFICSQYPIYGGWVSKS
;
A
#
# COMPACT_ATOMS: atom_id res chain seq x y z
N MET A 1 -14.19 27.50 -2.80
CA MET A 1 -12.86 28.04 -2.46
C MET A 1 -12.79 28.27 -0.95
N ASN A 2 -11.59 28.31 -0.36
CA ASN A 2 -11.38 28.60 1.08
C ASN A 2 -12.16 27.71 2.06
N LYS A 3 -12.31 26.42 1.76
CA LYS A 3 -13.10 25.49 2.58
C LYS A 3 -12.45 25.15 3.92
N VAL A 4 -11.12 25.04 3.95
CA VAL A 4 -10.35 24.64 5.14
C VAL A 4 -9.41 25.75 5.60
N TYR A 5 -8.70 26.39 4.67
CA TYR A 5 -7.79 27.51 4.96
C TYR A 5 -8.04 28.68 4.00
N PRO A 6 -7.81 29.94 4.43
CA PRO A 6 -7.80 31.09 3.54
C PRO A 6 -6.70 30.97 2.48
N THR A 7 -7.04 31.23 1.22
CA THR A 7 -6.10 31.22 0.09
C THR A 7 -5.81 32.65 -0.35
N ALA A 8 -4.53 33.04 -0.42
CA ALA A 8 -4.13 34.39 -0.82
C ALA A 8 -4.46 34.73 -2.28
N GLN A 9 -4.30 33.75 -3.19
CA GLN A 9 -4.63 33.85 -4.61
C GLN A 9 -5.25 32.54 -5.05
N ALA A 10 -6.49 32.59 -5.54
CA ALA A 10 -7.19 31.41 -6.02
C ALA A 10 -7.21 31.41 -7.55
N VAL A 11 -6.68 30.33 -8.15
CA VAL A 11 -6.77 30.11 -9.59
C VAL A 11 -7.85 29.06 -9.82
N ILE A 12 -8.95 29.47 -10.46
CA ILE A 12 -10.12 28.61 -10.68
C ILE A 12 -10.04 28.05 -12.11
N GLY A 13 -9.94 26.74 -12.24
CA GLY A 13 -9.93 26.06 -13.53
C GLY A 13 -9.53 24.60 -13.40
N ASP A 14 -9.60 23.89 -14.52
CA ASP A 14 -8.98 22.57 -14.62
C ASP A 14 -7.47 22.67 -14.39
N ALA A 15 -6.90 21.73 -13.63
CA ALA A 15 -5.51 21.78 -13.22
C ALA A 15 -4.54 21.74 -14.42
N LYS A 16 -4.86 20.96 -15.47
CA LYS A 16 -4.00 20.83 -16.65
C LYS A 16 -4.00 22.13 -17.46
N PHE A 17 -5.16 22.66 -17.79
CA PHE A 17 -5.25 23.89 -18.60
C PHE A 17 -4.66 25.10 -17.86
N THR A 18 -4.90 25.16 -16.55
CA THR A 18 -4.35 26.23 -15.70
C THR A 18 -2.82 26.15 -15.63
N LEU A 19 -2.24 24.97 -15.40
CA LEU A 19 -0.78 24.81 -15.38
C LEU A 19 -0.15 25.16 -16.73
N GLN A 20 -0.77 24.77 -17.85
CA GLN A 20 -0.28 25.11 -19.18
C GLN A 20 -0.21 26.62 -19.40
N ALA A 21 -1.25 27.36 -19.00
CA ALA A 21 -1.26 28.83 -19.08
C ALA A 21 -0.17 29.46 -18.18
N LEU A 22 -0.01 28.97 -16.94
CA LEU A 22 1.03 29.44 -16.02
C LEU A 22 2.43 29.17 -16.55
N VAL A 23 2.70 27.99 -17.11
CA VAL A 23 3.99 27.65 -17.72
C VAL A 23 4.28 28.55 -18.92
N ALA A 24 3.28 28.79 -19.78
CA ALA A 24 3.43 29.68 -20.92
C ALA A 24 3.75 31.12 -20.49
N ASP A 25 3.08 31.63 -19.46
CA ASP A 25 3.33 32.96 -18.92
C ASP A 25 4.69 33.08 -18.21
N ALA A 26 5.10 32.05 -17.46
CA ALA A 26 6.38 32.04 -16.75
C ALA A 26 7.58 31.87 -17.68
N LYS A 27 7.39 31.29 -18.88
CA LYS A 27 8.48 31.00 -19.82
C LYS A 27 9.19 32.29 -20.24
N GLY A 28 10.51 32.32 -20.05
CA GLY A 28 11.34 33.48 -20.39
C GLY A 28 11.29 34.62 -19.37
N LYS A 29 10.45 34.51 -18.33
CA LYS A 29 10.56 35.36 -17.14
C LYS A 29 11.63 34.73 -16.23
N GLY A 30 12.61 35.54 -15.81
CA GLY A 30 13.61 35.09 -14.86
C GLY A 30 12.97 34.61 -13.55
N GLY A 31 13.59 33.64 -12.89
CA GLY A 31 13.16 33.14 -11.58
C GLY A 31 14.12 33.51 -10.46
N ARG A 32 13.66 33.42 -9.21
CA ARG A 32 14.58 33.40 -8.07
C ARG A 32 15.44 32.14 -8.17
N PRO A 33 16.77 32.22 -7.97
CA PRO A 33 17.59 31.01 -7.91
C PRO A 33 17.08 30.08 -6.81
N ALA A 34 16.99 28.79 -7.11
CA ALA A 34 16.50 27.78 -6.17
C ALA A 34 17.35 27.70 -4.89
N GLY A 35 18.57 28.23 -4.90
CA GLY A 35 19.47 28.23 -3.75
C GLY A 35 19.71 26.81 -3.26
N ASN A 36 19.58 26.60 -1.94
CA ASN A 36 19.82 25.32 -1.30
C ASN A 36 18.55 24.48 -1.05
N VAL A 37 17.39 24.89 -1.60
CA VAL A 37 16.09 24.26 -1.31
C VAL A 37 16.07 22.76 -1.63
N VAL A 38 16.73 22.35 -2.71
CA VAL A 38 16.80 20.93 -3.09
C VAL A 38 17.53 20.10 -2.03
N ALA A 39 18.65 20.62 -1.50
CA ALA A 39 19.41 19.93 -0.45
C ALA A 39 18.64 19.93 0.88
N GLU A 40 17.95 21.02 1.21
CA GLU A 40 17.10 21.12 2.40
C GLU A 40 15.96 20.08 2.36
N VAL A 41 15.21 20.01 1.25
CA VAL A 41 14.14 19.02 1.05
C VAL A 41 14.69 17.60 1.17
N LYS A 42 15.86 17.33 0.56
CA LYS A 42 16.51 16.01 0.67
C LYS A 42 16.88 15.69 2.13
N SER A 43 17.48 16.63 2.85
CA SER A 43 17.88 16.45 4.24
C SER A 43 16.68 16.12 5.14
N VAL A 44 15.59 16.88 5.02
CA VAL A 44 14.36 16.66 5.80
C VAL A 44 13.73 15.31 5.45
N ARG A 45 13.68 14.94 4.17
CA ARG A 45 13.19 13.61 3.74
C ARG A 45 14.07 12.50 4.33
N ASP A 46 15.40 12.66 4.27
CA ASP A 46 16.32 11.64 4.75
C ASP A 46 16.21 11.41 6.25
N GLU A 47 16.09 12.49 7.03
CA GLU A 47 15.84 12.43 8.48
C GLU A 47 14.51 11.76 8.79
N ALA A 48 13.42 12.20 8.14
CA ALA A 48 12.09 11.62 8.36
C ALA A 48 12.02 10.13 7.99
N MET A 49 12.77 9.72 6.97
CA MET A 49 12.78 8.35 6.46
C MET A 49 13.70 7.40 7.23
N ALA A 50 14.60 7.89 8.10
CA ALA A 50 15.60 7.07 8.76
C ALA A 50 14.99 5.88 9.54
N LYS A 51 13.99 6.14 10.39
CA LYS A 51 13.29 5.10 11.16
C LYS A 51 12.56 4.06 10.29
N TYR A 52 12.05 4.48 9.13
CA TYR A 52 11.38 3.56 8.21
C TYR A 52 12.39 2.71 7.45
N ARG A 53 13.56 3.27 7.10
CA ARG A 53 14.63 2.50 6.45
C ARG A 53 15.11 1.35 7.33
N GLU A 54 15.26 1.60 8.63
CA GLU A 54 15.58 0.55 9.60
C GLU A 54 14.51 -0.56 9.61
N ALA A 55 13.23 -0.19 9.76
CA ALA A 55 12.12 -1.15 9.75
C ALA A 55 11.97 -1.90 8.41
N MET A 56 12.21 -1.24 7.28
CA MET A 56 12.20 -1.83 5.94
C MET A 56 13.35 -2.82 5.72
N SER A 57 14.45 -2.69 6.46
CA SER A 57 15.59 -3.62 6.45
C SER A 57 15.55 -4.68 7.55
N SER A 58 14.49 -4.72 8.37
CA SER A 58 14.42 -5.63 9.51
C SER A 58 14.43 -7.10 9.07
N THR A 59 15.23 -7.90 9.78
CA THR A 59 15.31 -9.36 9.66
C THR A 59 14.62 -10.07 10.83
N GLU A 60 13.83 -9.34 11.62
CA GLU A 60 13.11 -9.89 12.77
C GLU A 60 11.97 -10.83 12.36
N LYS A 61 11.59 -11.71 13.29
CA LYS A 61 10.45 -12.63 13.16
C LYS A 61 9.50 -12.47 14.35
N PRO A 62 8.17 -12.48 14.15
CA PRO A 62 7.46 -12.44 12.86
C PRO A 62 7.82 -11.19 12.02
N ILE A 63 7.68 -11.28 10.69
CA ILE A 63 8.20 -10.31 9.73
C ILE A 63 7.71 -8.90 10.06
N ASN A 64 8.60 -7.90 10.04
CA ASN A 64 8.16 -6.51 10.13
C ASN A 64 7.34 -6.14 8.87
N PRO A 65 6.10 -5.61 8.97
CA PRO A 65 5.31 -5.22 7.79
C PRO A 65 6.05 -4.28 6.83
N TYR A 66 6.92 -3.40 7.33
CA TYR A 66 7.74 -2.52 6.48
C TYR A 66 8.72 -3.29 5.60
N ARG A 67 9.23 -4.45 6.04
CA ARG A 67 10.06 -5.35 5.22
C ARG A 67 9.28 -5.89 4.02
N VAL A 68 7.97 -6.16 4.18
CA VAL A 68 7.07 -6.56 3.09
C VAL A 68 6.91 -5.43 2.07
N TYR A 69 6.67 -4.21 2.53
CA TYR A 69 6.52 -3.05 1.64
C TYR A 69 7.81 -2.71 0.89
N ALA A 70 8.97 -2.86 1.55
CA ALA A 70 10.27 -2.75 0.89
C ALA A 70 10.46 -3.83 -0.17
N GLY A 71 10.09 -5.08 0.14
CA GLY A 71 10.12 -6.17 -0.82
C GLY A 71 9.20 -5.95 -2.03
N LEU A 72 8.03 -5.33 -1.83
CA LEU A 72 7.15 -4.90 -2.92
C LEU A 72 7.82 -3.88 -3.83
N MET A 73 8.42 -2.84 -3.27
CA MET A 73 9.13 -1.82 -4.05
C MET A 73 10.37 -2.38 -4.77
N GLU A 74 11.01 -3.42 -4.22
CA GLU A 74 12.14 -4.10 -4.88
C GLU A 74 11.69 -5.05 -6.00
N ALA A 75 10.56 -5.74 -5.81
CA ALA A 75 10.08 -6.75 -6.75
C ALA A 75 9.31 -6.14 -7.94
N LEU A 76 8.68 -4.98 -7.76
CA LEU A 76 7.87 -4.32 -8.79
C LEU A 76 8.73 -3.38 -9.65
N ASP A 77 8.41 -3.31 -10.95
CA ASP A 77 8.85 -2.19 -11.77
C ASP A 77 8.00 -0.93 -11.41
N PRO A 78 8.62 0.16 -10.93
CA PRO A 78 7.89 1.36 -10.53
C PRO A 78 7.23 2.12 -11.70
N TYR A 79 7.56 1.78 -12.95
CA TYR A 79 6.97 2.38 -14.15
C TYR A 79 5.83 1.56 -14.75
N THR A 80 5.76 0.26 -14.45
CA THR A 80 4.75 -0.66 -14.98
C THR A 80 3.98 -1.42 -13.92
N SER A 81 3.75 -0.80 -12.76
CA SER A 81 2.96 -1.38 -11.67
C SER A 81 1.76 -0.52 -11.28
N PHE A 82 0.85 -1.17 -10.56
CA PHE A 82 -0.26 -0.58 -9.82
C PHE A 82 -0.31 -1.21 -8.43
N VAL A 83 -0.30 -0.37 -7.39
CA VAL A 83 -0.46 -0.82 -6.01
C VAL A 83 -1.57 -0.04 -5.33
N THR A 84 -2.38 -0.74 -4.55
CA THR A 84 -3.34 -0.14 -3.64
C THR A 84 -3.36 -0.90 -2.33
N HIS A 85 -4.00 -0.32 -1.33
CA HIS A 85 -4.09 -0.88 0.01
C HIS A 85 -5.54 -0.91 0.47
N GLU A 86 -5.78 -1.77 1.45
CA GLU A 86 -6.99 -1.74 2.24
C GLU A 86 -6.93 -0.65 3.33
N SER A 87 -8.07 -0.33 3.93
CA SER A 87 -8.16 0.53 5.11
C SER A 87 -7.47 -0.08 6.34
N GLY A 88 -7.03 0.78 7.26
CA GLY A 88 -6.35 0.40 8.51
C GLY A 88 -4.84 0.56 8.42
N ASN A 89 -4.08 -0.21 9.21
CA ASN A 89 -2.63 -0.05 9.30
C ASN A 89 -1.90 -0.29 7.97
N THR A 90 -2.43 -1.16 7.10
CA THR A 90 -1.85 -1.36 5.75
C THR A 90 -1.88 -0.07 4.93
N ARG A 91 -2.96 0.72 4.99
CA ARG A 91 -2.98 2.09 4.43
C ARG A 91 -1.89 2.94 5.03
N ASP A 92 -1.93 3.10 6.35
CA ASP A 92 -1.16 4.14 7.03
C ASP A 92 0.35 3.85 6.92
N GLN A 93 0.74 2.58 7.00
CA GLN A 93 2.13 2.17 6.82
C GLN A 93 2.58 2.21 5.35
N LEU A 94 1.82 1.61 4.42
CA LEU A 94 2.22 1.55 3.01
C LEU A 94 2.27 2.94 2.39
N SER A 95 1.24 3.77 2.59
CA SER A 95 1.22 5.14 2.05
C SER A 95 2.30 6.05 2.63
N THR A 96 2.86 5.71 3.80
CA THR A 96 3.97 6.45 4.39
C THR A 96 5.30 6.19 3.68
N VAL A 97 5.51 4.99 3.13
CA VAL A 97 6.83 4.57 2.60
C VAL A 97 6.86 4.23 1.11
N TYR A 98 5.71 3.98 0.49
CA TYR A 98 5.65 3.51 -0.89
C TYR A 98 5.96 4.64 -1.88
N ASP A 99 7.04 4.50 -2.64
CA ASP A 99 7.42 5.43 -3.69
C ASP A 99 6.71 5.06 -5.01
N THR A 100 6.07 6.04 -5.66
CA THR A 100 5.46 5.88 -6.99
C THR A 100 6.04 6.89 -7.98
N LEU A 101 6.43 6.41 -9.16
CA LEU A 101 7.09 7.23 -10.19
C LEU A 101 6.18 7.57 -11.38
N VAL A 102 4.98 6.98 -11.43
CA VAL A 102 4.03 7.18 -12.53
C VAL A 102 2.64 7.57 -12.02
N PRO A 103 1.92 8.46 -12.73
CA PRO A 103 0.52 8.74 -12.42
C PRO A 103 -0.29 7.45 -12.41
N ARG A 104 -1.16 7.29 -11.39
CA ARG A 104 -1.99 6.09 -11.21
C ARG A 104 -1.16 4.79 -11.08
N GLY A 105 0.10 4.88 -10.63
CA GLY A 105 0.89 3.73 -10.20
C GLY A 105 0.59 3.32 -8.75
N PHE A 106 0.08 4.25 -7.95
CA PHE A 106 -0.42 3.99 -6.60
C PHE A 106 -1.80 4.62 -6.44
N LEU A 107 -2.77 3.85 -5.96
CA LEU A 107 -4.10 4.36 -5.61
C LEU A 107 -4.24 4.39 -4.09
N GLY A 108 -3.82 5.50 -3.50
CA GLY A 108 -4.13 5.87 -2.13
C GLY A 108 -5.51 6.48 -2.04
N TRP A 109 -6.36 5.93 -1.18
CA TRP A 109 -7.72 6.41 -0.95
C TRP A 109 -7.94 6.57 0.56
N GLY A 110 -8.61 7.66 0.97
CA GLY A 110 -8.64 8.02 2.39
C GLY A 110 -9.83 8.86 2.88
N ASN A 111 -10.71 9.33 2.00
CA ASN A 111 -11.89 10.10 2.45
C ASN A 111 -13.01 9.20 3.02
N VAL A 112 -12.92 7.89 2.78
CA VAL A 112 -13.78 6.83 3.31
C VAL A 112 -12.87 5.65 3.67
N SER A 113 -13.20 4.91 4.73
CA SER A 113 -12.45 3.73 5.21
C SER A 113 -13.25 2.44 4.99
N SER A 114 -13.59 2.11 3.74
CA SER A 114 -14.30 0.84 3.44
C SER A 114 -13.34 -0.36 3.55
N LEU A 115 -13.87 -1.56 3.75
CA LEU A 115 -13.11 -2.81 3.66
C LEU A 115 -13.59 -3.61 2.43
N GLY A 116 -12.68 -4.30 1.75
CA GLY A 116 -12.90 -5.05 0.51
C GLY A 116 -12.65 -4.25 -0.77
N PHE A 117 -12.35 -2.94 -0.69
CA PHE A 117 -12.22 -2.08 -1.87
C PHE A 117 -10.97 -2.40 -2.70
N SER A 118 -9.85 -2.71 -2.04
CA SER A 118 -8.55 -2.87 -2.72
C SER A 118 -8.56 -4.00 -3.75
N PHE A 119 -9.33 -5.07 -3.51
CA PHE A 119 -9.49 -6.18 -4.46
C PHE A 119 -10.17 -5.73 -5.76
N ALA A 120 -11.33 -5.09 -5.66
CA ALA A 120 -12.05 -4.59 -6.83
C ALA A 120 -11.25 -3.53 -7.59
N ALA A 121 -10.55 -2.63 -6.89
CA ALA A 121 -9.68 -1.64 -7.51
C ALA A 121 -8.52 -2.28 -8.28
N THR A 122 -7.94 -3.35 -7.74
CA THR A 122 -6.83 -4.07 -8.36
C THR A 122 -7.27 -4.86 -9.60
N ILE A 123 -8.44 -5.51 -9.55
CA ILE A 123 -9.07 -6.12 -10.73
C ILE A 123 -9.28 -5.06 -11.82
N ALA A 124 -9.89 -3.92 -11.47
CA ALA A 124 -10.15 -2.85 -12.42
C ALA A 124 -8.85 -2.30 -13.04
N ALA A 125 -7.80 -2.13 -12.24
CA ALA A 125 -6.50 -1.69 -12.72
C ALA A 125 -5.89 -2.70 -13.70
N LYS A 126 -5.96 -4.00 -13.41
CA LYS A 126 -5.45 -5.06 -14.30
C LYS A 126 -6.23 -5.10 -15.62
N LEU A 127 -7.55 -4.96 -15.58
CA LEU A 127 -8.38 -4.92 -16.79
C LEU A 127 -8.11 -3.67 -17.64
N ALA A 128 -7.93 -2.51 -17.02
CA ALA A 128 -7.62 -1.26 -17.72
C ALA A 128 -6.17 -1.22 -18.25
N HIS A 129 -5.25 -1.92 -17.58
CA HIS A 129 -3.84 -1.96 -17.89
C HIS A 129 -3.28 -3.40 -17.80
N PRO A 130 -3.57 -4.27 -18.79
CA PRO A 130 -3.21 -5.70 -18.74
C PRO A 130 -1.73 -5.98 -18.55
N ASN A 131 -0.87 -5.08 -19.00
CA ASN A 131 0.59 -5.21 -18.93
C ASN A 131 1.19 -4.77 -17.58
N LYS A 132 0.37 -4.28 -16.64
CA LYS A 132 0.86 -3.91 -15.31
C LYS A 132 0.80 -5.07 -14.33
N ASP A 133 1.77 -5.13 -13.44
CA ASP A 133 1.63 -5.88 -12.18
C ASP A 133 0.70 -5.11 -11.26
N CYS A 134 -0.34 -5.77 -10.76
CA CYS A 134 -1.40 -5.15 -9.98
C CYS A 134 -1.49 -5.84 -8.62
N VAL A 135 -1.30 -5.06 -7.55
CA VAL A 135 -1.21 -5.57 -6.17
C VAL A 135 -2.22 -4.90 -5.25
N ALA A 136 -2.97 -5.72 -4.53
CA ALA A 136 -3.79 -5.31 -3.39
C ALA A 136 -3.08 -5.69 -2.09
N VAL A 137 -2.75 -4.71 -1.23
CA VAL A 137 -2.21 -4.96 0.11
C VAL A 137 -3.35 -4.95 1.14
N THR A 138 -3.52 -6.02 1.88
CA THR A 138 -4.61 -6.19 2.85
C THR A 138 -4.11 -6.70 4.20
N GLY A 139 -4.89 -6.46 5.25
CA GLY A 139 -4.80 -7.17 6.53
C GLY A 139 -6.00 -8.11 6.71
N GLU A 140 -6.18 -8.63 7.91
CA GLU A 140 -7.18 -9.65 8.26
C GLU A 140 -8.60 -9.17 8.02
N ALA A 141 -8.91 -7.96 8.49
CA ALA A 141 -10.24 -7.35 8.32
C ALA A 141 -10.56 -7.23 6.83
N GLY A 142 -9.62 -6.70 6.05
CA GLY A 142 -9.76 -6.56 4.61
C GLY A 142 -10.01 -7.87 3.90
N LEU A 143 -9.20 -8.89 4.23
CA LEU A 143 -9.31 -10.22 3.63
C LEU A 143 -10.70 -10.81 3.89
N GLY A 144 -11.21 -10.69 5.11
CA GLY A 144 -12.55 -11.17 5.48
C GLY A 144 -13.67 -10.60 4.59
N TYR A 145 -13.56 -9.34 4.16
CA TYR A 145 -14.53 -8.72 3.24
C TYR A 145 -14.33 -9.14 1.76
N MET A 146 -13.15 -9.65 1.42
CA MET A 146 -12.81 -10.08 0.05
C MET A 146 -13.10 -11.56 -0.21
N LEU A 147 -13.11 -12.43 0.80
CA LEU A 147 -13.14 -13.89 0.65
C LEU A 147 -14.21 -14.38 -0.34
N GLY A 148 -15.44 -13.88 -0.24
CA GLY A 148 -16.54 -14.28 -1.12
C GLY A 148 -16.40 -13.81 -2.58
N GLN A 149 -15.45 -12.93 -2.87
CA GLN A 149 -15.23 -12.35 -4.20
C GLN A 149 -13.96 -12.90 -4.89
N LEU A 150 -13.09 -13.62 -4.16
CA LEU A 150 -11.81 -14.12 -4.70
C LEU A 150 -12.01 -15.03 -5.93
N GLU A 151 -13.11 -15.80 -5.99
CA GLU A 151 -13.41 -16.66 -7.15
C GLU A 151 -13.41 -15.90 -8.48
N VAL A 152 -13.76 -14.61 -8.47
CA VAL A 152 -13.89 -13.79 -9.68
C VAL A 152 -12.58 -13.73 -10.44
N ALA A 153 -11.44 -13.57 -9.75
CA ALA A 153 -10.14 -13.50 -10.41
C ALA A 153 -9.77 -14.84 -11.07
N ILE A 154 -10.20 -15.96 -10.49
CA ILE A 154 -10.01 -17.30 -11.03
C ILE A 154 -10.86 -17.50 -12.27
N ARG A 155 -12.18 -17.31 -12.15
CA ARG A 155 -13.13 -17.53 -13.24
C ARG A 155 -12.88 -16.61 -14.44
N GLN A 156 -12.32 -15.43 -14.20
CA GLN A 156 -11.98 -14.46 -15.25
C GLN A 156 -10.49 -14.52 -15.67
N GLN A 157 -9.68 -15.40 -15.09
CA GLN A 157 -8.25 -15.56 -15.37
C GLN A 157 -7.48 -14.21 -15.28
N ILE A 158 -7.74 -13.46 -14.21
CA ILE A 158 -7.16 -12.14 -13.98
C ILE A 158 -5.98 -12.29 -13.03
N GLY A 159 -4.76 -12.27 -13.59
CA GLY A 159 -3.52 -12.34 -12.82
C GLY A 159 -3.27 -11.07 -11.99
N ILE A 160 -3.64 -11.10 -10.71
CA ILE A 160 -3.36 -10.06 -9.71
C ILE A 160 -2.77 -10.69 -8.46
N THR A 161 -2.00 -9.91 -7.69
CA THR A 161 -1.48 -10.37 -6.38
C THR A 161 -2.25 -9.73 -5.24
N VAL A 162 -2.75 -10.55 -4.33
CA VAL A 162 -3.22 -10.12 -3.00
C VAL A 162 -2.10 -10.38 -2.00
N VAL A 163 -1.56 -9.33 -1.41
CA VAL A 163 -0.57 -9.40 -0.33
C VAL A 163 -1.29 -9.25 0.99
N HIS A 164 -1.27 -10.31 1.81
CA HIS A 164 -1.84 -10.30 3.15
C HIS A 164 -0.75 -10.10 4.19
N VAL A 165 -0.79 -8.96 4.89
CA VAL A 165 -0.01 -8.71 6.10
C VAL A 165 -0.76 -9.35 7.27
N SER A 166 -0.42 -10.60 7.59
CA SER A 166 -1.08 -11.39 8.63
C SER A 166 -0.38 -11.19 9.98
N ASN A 167 -0.91 -10.29 10.81
CA ASN A 167 -0.41 -9.95 12.14
C ASN A 167 -1.35 -10.35 13.30
N GLY A 168 -2.45 -11.06 13.03
CA GLY A 168 -3.39 -11.58 14.03
C GLY A 168 -4.25 -10.50 14.68
N GLY A 169 -4.49 -9.37 14.02
CA GLY A 169 -5.27 -8.29 14.62
C GLY A 169 -5.89 -7.30 13.65
N PHE A 170 -7.03 -6.74 14.04
CA PHE A 170 -7.57 -5.53 13.41
C PHE A 170 -6.80 -4.33 13.96
N SER A 171 -5.55 -4.15 13.52
CA SER A 171 -4.54 -3.32 14.19
C SER A 171 -4.85 -1.81 14.31
N GLY A 172 -5.94 -1.33 13.68
CA GLY A 172 -6.48 0.01 13.91
C GLY A 172 -7.39 0.12 15.14
N TYR A 173 -7.89 -1.01 15.66
CA TYR A 173 -8.74 -1.12 16.85
C TYR A 173 -7.85 -1.60 18.02
N GLY A 174 -8.11 -1.18 19.27
CA GLY A 174 -7.21 -1.43 20.43
C GLY A 174 -6.26 -0.25 20.72
N PRO A 175 -5.18 -0.39 21.53
CA PRO A 175 -4.26 0.71 21.91
C PRO A 175 -3.37 1.22 20.75
N GLY A 176 -3.91 1.24 19.53
CA GLY A 176 -3.28 1.69 18.29
C GLY A 176 -3.67 3.12 17.92
N PHE A 177 -3.66 3.40 16.61
CA PHE A 177 -3.80 4.74 16.02
C PHE A 177 -4.97 5.59 16.59
N TRP A 178 -6.10 4.98 16.95
CA TRP A 178 -7.31 5.69 17.41
C TRP A 178 -7.45 5.78 18.95
N GLY A 179 -6.42 5.40 19.71
CA GLY A 179 -6.42 5.37 21.18
C GLY A 179 -7.24 4.20 21.75
N ASP A 180 -7.51 4.22 23.07
CA ASP A 180 -8.21 3.14 23.80
C ASP A 180 -9.66 2.88 23.32
N GLY A 181 -10.17 3.67 22.36
CA GLY A 181 -11.58 3.83 22.00
C GLY A 181 -12.27 2.65 21.31
N HIS A 182 -11.67 1.47 21.29
CA HIS A 182 -12.29 0.26 20.76
C HIS A 182 -12.13 -0.91 21.73
N ASP A 183 -13.22 -1.64 21.93
CA ASP A 183 -13.35 -2.73 22.90
C ASP A 183 -12.19 -3.75 22.81
N PRO A 184 -11.62 -4.19 23.95
CA PRO A 184 -10.42 -5.05 23.98
C PRO A 184 -10.58 -6.39 23.27
N PHE A 185 -11.81 -6.82 22.97
CA PHE A 185 -12.11 -8.07 22.25
C PHE A 185 -12.29 -7.87 20.74
N THR A 186 -12.38 -6.62 20.26
CA THR A 186 -12.64 -6.34 18.83
C THR A 186 -11.39 -6.30 17.96
N HIS A 187 -10.20 -6.19 18.56
CA HIS A 187 -8.95 -6.08 17.81
C HIS A 187 -8.15 -7.38 17.68
N LYS A 188 -8.39 -8.35 18.57
CA LYS A 188 -7.74 -9.67 18.51
C LYS A 188 -8.60 -10.59 17.68
N VAL A 189 -8.04 -11.12 16.61
CA VAL A 189 -8.67 -12.15 15.80
C VAL A 189 -7.88 -13.44 15.88
N LEU A 190 -8.34 -14.48 15.20
CA LEU A 190 -7.59 -15.71 15.07
C LEU A 190 -6.19 -15.40 14.55
N GLY A 191 -5.19 -15.96 15.21
CA GLY A 191 -3.81 -15.81 14.81
C GLY A 191 -3.55 -16.64 13.55
N TYR A 192 -2.42 -16.35 12.91
CA TYR A 192 -1.94 -17.17 11.81
C TYR A 192 -1.70 -18.64 12.23
N ASP A 193 -1.48 -18.92 13.52
CA ASP A 193 -1.32 -20.29 14.03
C ASP A 193 -2.63 -21.10 14.01
N ASP A 194 -3.78 -20.42 14.00
CA ASP A 194 -5.10 -21.07 14.05
C ASP A 194 -5.62 -21.42 12.64
N VAL A 195 -5.38 -20.55 11.66
CA VAL A 195 -5.87 -20.71 10.28
C VAL A 195 -4.78 -20.36 9.28
N ASP A 196 -4.50 -21.30 8.39
CA ASP A 196 -3.61 -21.11 7.25
C ASP A 196 -4.41 -20.60 6.05
N MET A 197 -4.50 -19.27 5.90
CA MET A 197 -5.29 -18.67 4.82
C MET A 197 -4.68 -18.96 3.45
N SER A 198 -3.35 -19.15 3.36
CA SER A 198 -2.71 -19.57 2.11
C SER A 198 -3.29 -20.88 1.59
N LYS A 199 -3.49 -21.88 2.45
CA LYS A 199 -4.09 -23.17 2.05
C LYS A 199 -5.55 -23.01 1.68
N VAL A 200 -6.33 -22.27 2.46
CA VAL A 200 -7.76 -22.03 2.20
C VAL A 200 -7.95 -21.38 0.83
N ILE A 201 -7.16 -20.36 0.50
CA ILE A 201 -7.24 -19.64 -0.76
C ILE A 201 -6.60 -20.45 -1.91
N GLY A 202 -5.60 -21.28 -1.62
CA GLY A 202 -5.01 -22.21 -2.58
C GLY A 202 -6.02 -23.20 -3.14
N GLU A 203 -6.96 -23.70 -2.31
CA GLU A 203 -8.05 -24.57 -2.77
C GLU A 203 -9.01 -23.89 -3.77
N LEU A 204 -9.05 -22.55 -3.83
CA LEU A 204 -9.79 -21.82 -4.87
C LEU A 204 -9.07 -21.81 -6.23
N GLY A 205 -7.76 -22.12 -6.27
CA GLY A 205 -6.93 -22.15 -7.47
C GLY A 205 -5.92 -21.01 -7.60
N TYR A 206 -5.74 -20.20 -6.56
CA TYR A 206 -4.70 -19.16 -6.53
C TYR A 206 -3.30 -19.80 -6.44
N HIS A 207 -2.29 -19.12 -7.00
CA HIS A 207 -0.91 -19.35 -6.55
C HIS A 207 -0.76 -18.82 -5.13
N THR A 208 -0.42 -19.67 -4.17
CA THR A 208 -0.33 -19.26 -2.77
C THR A 208 0.99 -19.60 -2.12
N GLU A 209 1.52 -18.65 -1.36
CA GLU A 209 2.67 -18.90 -0.50
C GLU A 209 2.41 -18.31 0.88
N ARG A 210 2.89 -19.03 1.90
CA ARG A 210 2.93 -18.58 3.28
C ARG A 210 4.36 -18.33 3.68
N VAL A 211 4.68 -17.08 3.97
CA VAL A 211 6.06 -16.61 4.14
C VAL A 211 6.28 -16.19 5.60
N THR A 212 7.23 -16.84 6.26
CA THR A 212 7.65 -16.55 7.64
C THR A 212 9.06 -15.96 7.72
N GLU A 213 9.83 -16.08 6.64
CA GLU A 213 11.22 -15.65 6.55
C GLU A 213 11.31 -14.26 5.88
N PRO A 214 11.90 -13.25 6.55
CA PRO A 214 12.10 -11.91 5.97
C PRO A 214 12.87 -11.91 4.65
N ASP A 215 13.79 -12.86 4.47
CA ASP A 215 14.64 -12.96 3.27
C ASP A 215 13.88 -13.53 2.06
N ASP A 216 12.80 -14.28 2.30
CA ASP A 216 12.00 -14.89 1.23
C ASP A 216 10.97 -13.93 0.62
N VAL A 217 10.78 -12.74 1.21
CA VAL A 217 9.75 -11.77 0.80
C VAL A 217 9.81 -11.45 -0.69
N VAL A 218 10.99 -11.08 -1.19
CA VAL A 218 11.17 -10.66 -2.59
C VAL A 218 10.97 -11.83 -3.54
N LEU A 219 11.47 -13.01 -3.18
CA LEU A 219 11.37 -14.20 -4.02
C LEU A 219 9.92 -14.71 -4.13
N ALA A 220 9.15 -14.67 -3.04
CA ALA A 220 7.73 -15.01 -3.04
C ALA A 220 6.92 -14.05 -3.93
N LEU A 221 7.20 -12.75 -3.86
CA LEU A 221 6.55 -11.76 -4.72
C LEU A 221 6.87 -11.98 -6.20
N ARG A 222 8.12 -12.29 -6.55
CA ARG A 222 8.50 -12.59 -7.94
C ARG A 222 7.76 -13.82 -8.49
N ARG A 223 7.67 -14.90 -7.72
CA ARG A 223 6.88 -16.09 -8.09
C ARG A 223 5.40 -15.77 -8.26
N ALA A 224 4.85 -14.92 -7.40
CA ALA A 224 3.47 -14.43 -7.54
C ALA A 224 3.26 -13.69 -8.88
N PHE A 225 4.20 -12.83 -9.28
CA PHE A 225 4.10 -12.09 -10.55
C PHE A 225 4.31 -12.99 -11.78
N GLU A 226 5.17 -14.02 -11.66
CA GLU A 226 5.29 -15.07 -12.68
C GLU A 226 3.97 -15.82 -12.88
N ALA A 227 3.28 -16.19 -11.78
CA ALA A 227 1.95 -16.79 -11.87
C ALA A 227 0.93 -15.84 -12.55
N ASN A 228 0.93 -14.57 -12.15
CA ASN A 228 0.06 -13.55 -12.75
C ASN A 228 0.25 -13.39 -14.26
N ALA A 229 1.48 -13.56 -14.76
CA ALA A 229 1.77 -13.49 -16.20
C ALA A 229 1.04 -14.57 -17.01
N SER A 230 0.66 -15.68 -16.37
CA SER A 230 -0.15 -16.75 -16.96
C SER A 230 -1.67 -16.58 -16.76
N GLY A 231 -2.10 -15.46 -16.15
CA GLY A 231 -3.51 -15.20 -15.80
C GLY A 231 -3.96 -15.84 -14.48
N GLN A 232 -3.10 -16.59 -13.81
CA GLN A 232 -3.39 -17.14 -12.48
C GLN A 232 -3.22 -16.04 -11.42
N PRO A 233 -4.25 -15.72 -10.62
CA PRO A 233 -4.08 -14.79 -9.51
C PRO A 233 -3.26 -15.41 -8.38
N ALA A 234 -2.56 -14.57 -7.63
CA ALA A 234 -1.71 -14.98 -6.52
C ALA A 234 -2.17 -14.38 -5.19
N TYR A 235 -1.96 -15.12 -4.10
CA TYR A 235 -2.18 -14.67 -2.73
C TYR A 235 -0.96 -15.02 -1.88
N ILE A 236 -0.31 -14.03 -1.31
CA ILE A 236 0.89 -14.22 -0.48
C ILE A 236 0.58 -13.79 0.95
N GLU A 237 0.66 -14.74 1.87
CA GLU A 237 0.44 -14.55 3.29
C GLU A 237 1.78 -14.33 3.99
N PHE A 238 2.06 -13.09 4.39
CA PHE A 238 3.24 -12.75 5.18
C PHE A 238 2.89 -12.79 6.65
N ILE A 239 3.58 -13.66 7.40
CA ILE A 239 3.41 -13.78 8.84
C ILE A 239 4.17 -12.65 9.52
N CYS A 240 3.42 -11.65 9.99
CA CYS A 240 3.95 -10.38 10.43
C CYS A 240 3.74 -10.13 11.92
N SER A 241 4.60 -9.27 12.48
CA SER A 241 4.40 -8.75 13.83
C SER A 241 3.38 -7.62 13.84
N GLN A 242 2.72 -7.40 14.98
CA GLN A 242 1.92 -6.20 15.23
C GLN A 242 2.85 -5.01 15.50
N TYR A 243 3.54 -4.55 14.47
CA TYR A 243 4.58 -3.52 14.59
C TYR A 243 4.01 -2.11 14.39
N PRO A 244 4.18 -1.18 15.35
CA PRO A 244 3.80 0.20 15.15
C PRO A 244 5.01 1.07 14.76
N ILE A 245 5.06 1.53 13.51
CA ILE A 245 5.61 2.86 13.19
C ILE A 245 4.55 3.55 12.35
N TYR A 246 4.18 4.77 12.70
CA TYR A 246 3.21 5.60 11.97
C TYR A 246 3.89 6.88 11.47
N GLY A 247 3.34 7.49 10.41
CA GLY A 247 3.82 8.76 9.86
C GLY A 247 3.93 9.88 10.90
N GLY A 248 4.89 10.80 10.79
CA GLY A 248 5.06 11.92 11.75
C GLY A 248 3.87 12.90 11.82
N TRP A 249 2.95 12.84 10.86
CA TRP A 249 1.66 13.54 10.87
C TRP A 249 0.67 12.95 11.90
N VAL A 250 0.95 11.75 12.40
CA VAL A 250 0.15 11.02 13.39
C VAL A 250 0.58 11.34 14.82
N SER A 251 1.84 11.75 15.03
CA SER A 251 2.42 12.00 16.37
C SER A 251 2.35 13.46 16.82
N LYS A 252 1.45 14.27 16.25
CA LYS A 252 1.19 15.64 16.73
C LYS A 252 -0.18 15.72 17.40
N SER A 253 -0.20 15.26 18.65
CA SER A 253 -1.14 15.69 19.69
C SER A 253 -0.34 16.11 20.90
#